data_AF-A0AAV9ZN96-F1
#
_entry.id   AF-A0AAV9ZN96-F1
#
_cell.length_a   1.000
_cell.length_b   1.000
_cell.length_c   1.000
_cell.angle_alpha   90.00
_cell.angle_beta   90.00
_cell.angle_gamma   90.00
#
_symmetry.space_group_name_H-M   'P 1'
#
loop_
_entity.id
_entity.type
_entity.pdbx_description
1 polymer ?
#
loop_
_entity_poly.entity_id
_entity_poly.type
_entity_poly.pdbx_seq_one_letter_code
_entity_poly.pdbx_strand_id
1 'polypeptide(L)'
;MLHALAEHVLGPLFWHDISNAKKQDDRAAARLFSGAALKFHSENFSDQKGLSVYLFILGELVDAWQNRSIPHLDRIKMVLRARFFLMAWRSHIKAHPDHKLSTQFISRESYDIFLTLCDSLISLIIVYRQYFPTYPLLPWLHSTEVCEHLFGMLRQLKKDFNYTDVLNFERKLRAMMLGAFGNLSPDEQANQTSAGYHHTYFTADDLDMAELLRYPTEGEIAEASDRAYAEAEQLLTHLGINADVVLKDYVDPVFDAITAPSRTLSHRSRPPQNFAELLALYQPVPFKSSKDEEVFEACELALVSESLDQSLKM
;
A
#
# COMPACT_ATOMS: atom_id res chain seq x y z
N MET A 1 -25.84 0.41 6.67
CA MET A 1 -24.93 -0.66 7.11
C MET A 1 -23.79 -0.10 7.94
N LEU A 2 -22.81 0.62 7.37
CA LEU A 2 -21.69 1.15 8.18
C LEU A 2 -22.08 2.15 9.28
N HIS A 3 -23.12 2.97 9.10
CA HIS A 3 -23.62 3.88 10.13
C HIS A 3 -24.01 3.12 11.43
N ALA A 4 -24.58 1.92 11.30
CA ALA A 4 -24.95 1.10 12.46
C ALA A 4 -23.72 0.58 13.22
N LEU A 5 -22.56 0.40 12.56
CA LEU A 5 -21.31 0.08 13.26
C LEU A 5 -20.79 1.27 14.07
N ALA A 6 -20.86 2.48 13.53
CA ALA A 6 -20.32 3.67 14.21
C ALA A 6 -21.26 4.27 15.27
N GLU A 7 -22.57 3.99 15.19
CA GLU A 7 -23.54 4.37 16.22
C GLU A 7 -23.44 3.47 17.46
N HIS A 8 -22.89 2.27 17.31
CA HIS A 8 -22.79 1.33 18.42
C HIS A 8 -21.68 1.75 19.40
N VAL A 9 -22.03 1.88 20.69
CA VAL A 9 -21.13 2.38 21.74
C VAL A 9 -19.85 1.55 21.90
N LEU A 10 -19.93 0.25 21.61
CA LEU A 10 -18.79 -0.69 21.63
C LEU A 10 -18.18 -0.94 20.24
N GLY A 11 -18.64 -0.21 19.22
CA GLY A 11 -18.15 -0.33 17.86
C GLY A 11 -16.72 0.21 17.74
N PRO A 12 -15.85 -0.42 16.92
CA PRO A 12 -14.48 0.06 16.72
C PRO A 12 -14.40 1.28 15.77
N LEU A 13 -15.52 1.70 15.19
CA LEU A 13 -15.62 2.90 14.34
C LEU A 13 -16.19 4.06 15.14
N PHE A 14 -15.64 5.25 14.92
CA PHE A 14 -16.20 6.47 15.48
C PHE A 14 -17.22 7.10 14.55
N TRP A 15 -18.17 7.88 15.09
CA TRP A 15 -19.16 8.59 14.28
C TRP A 15 -18.51 9.47 13.19
N HIS A 16 -17.41 10.13 13.51
CA HIS A 16 -16.68 10.99 12.56
C HIS A 16 -15.94 10.21 11.46
N ASP A 17 -15.76 8.89 11.61
CA ASP A 17 -15.18 8.03 10.58
C ASP A 17 -16.13 7.85 9.39
N ILE A 18 -17.42 8.10 9.60
CA ILE A 18 -18.48 7.90 8.63
C ILE A 18 -19.18 9.22 8.31
N SER A 19 -19.61 9.95 9.33
CA SER A 19 -20.31 11.23 9.19
C SER A 19 -19.32 12.36 9.02
N ASN A 20 -19.39 13.06 7.88
CA ASN A 20 -18.42 14.09 7.48
C ASN A 20 -16.96 13.58 7.51
N ALA A 21 -16.78 12.31 7.16
CA ALA A 21 -15.48 11.68 7.14
C ALA A 21 -14.47 12.51 6.35
N LYS A 22 -13.33 12.81 6.98
CA LYS A 22 -12.19 13.39 6.30
C LYS A 22 -11.69 12.35 5.29
N LYS A 23 -11.87 12.61 3.99
CA LYS A 23 -11.51 11.66 2.90
C LYS A 23 -10.02 11.30 2.83
N GLN A 24 -9.18 11.99 3.59
CA GLN A 24 -7.74 11.76 3.72
C GLN A 24 -7.35 11.17 5.09
N ASP A 25 -8.32 10.73 5.90
CA ASP A 25 -8.05 10.04 7.16
C ASP A 25 -7.90 8.54 6.91
N ASP A 26 -6.67 8.12 6.67
CA ASP A 26 -6.26 6.73 6.52
C ASP A 26 -6.54 5.90 7.79
N ARG A 27 -6.55 6.51 8.98
CA ARG A 27 -6.84 5.83 10.24
C ARG A 27 -8.28 5.33 10.32
N ALA A 28 -9.23 6.10 9.77
CA ALA A 28 -10.62 5.67 9.69
C ALA A 28 -10.76 4.43 8.79
N ALA A 29 -10.04 4.41 7.66
CA ALA A 29 -9.97 3.25 6.78
C ALA A 29 -9.30 2.05 7.46
N ALA A 30 -8.19 2.27 8.17
CA ALA A 30 -7.49 1.22 8.92
C ALA A 30 -8.37 0.61 10.02
N ARG A 31 -9.16 1.42 10.74
CA ARG A 31 -10.14 0.92 11.72
C ARG A 31 -11.22 0.08 11.04
N LEU A 32 -11.78 0.55 9.92
CA LEU A 32 -12.83 -0.16 9.17
C LEU A 32 -12.39 -1.54 8.71
N PHE A 33 -11.17 -1.66 8.20
CA PHE A 33 -10.62 -2.91 7.67
C PHE A 33 -9.85 -3.72 8.71
N SER A 34 -9.92 -3.35 9.99
CA SER A 34 -9.27 -4.10 11.07
C SER A 34 -10.00 -5.40 11.41
N GLY A 35 -9.25 -6.37 11.94
CA GLY A 35 -9.84 -7.59 12.51
C GLY A 35 -10.85 -7.32 13.64
N ALA A 36 -10.67 -6.22 14.39
CA ALA A 36 -11.62 -5.80 15.42
C ALA A 36 -12.96 -5.38 14.82
N ALA A 37 -12.95 -4.61 13.72
CA ALA A 37 -14.17 -4.23 13.00
C ALA A 37 -14.87 -5.42 12.37
N LEU A 38 -14.11 -6.34 11.75
CA LEU A 38 -14.68 -7.56 11.19
C LEU A 38 -15.32 -8.44 12.27
N LYS A 39 -14.63 -8.64 13.39
CA LYS A 39 -15.15 -9.44 14.52
C LYS A 39 -16.43 -8.82 15.07
N PHE A 40 -16.40 -7.52 15.36
CA PHE A 40 -17.56 -6.80 15.86
C PHE A 40 -18.74 -6.90 14.89
N HIS A 41 -18.50 -6.69 13.59
CA HIS A 41 -19.52 -6.81 12.55
C HIS A 41 -20.13 -8.22 12.50
N SER A 42 -19.29 -9.24 12.55
CA SER A 42 -19.73 -10.64 12.43
C SER A 42 -20.56 -11.09 13.63
N GLU A 43 -20.28 -10.59 14.83
CA GLU A 43 -21.01 -10.91 16.06
C GLU A 43 -22.36 -10.16 16.15
N ASN A 44 -22.43 -8.93 15.66
CA ASN A 44 -23.61 -8.05 15.86
C ASN A 44 -24.52 -7.95 14.62
N PHE A 45 -24.00 -8.22 13.41
CA PHE A 45 -24.70 -8.09 12.13
C PHE A 45 -24.48 -9.33 11.26
N SER A 46 -24.70 -10.51 11.83
CA SER A 46 -24.46 -11.81 11.19
C SER A 46 -25.31 -12.08 9.92
N ASP A 47 -26.38 -11.32 9.72
CA ASP A 47 -27.21 -11.32 8.51
C ASP A 47 -26.50 -10.67 7.32
N GLN A 48 -25.57 -9.73 7.56
CA GLN A 48 -24.85 -8.97 6.54
C GLN A 48 -23.57 -9.69 6.08
N LYS A 49 -23.71 -10.96 5.69
CA LYS A 49 -22.61 -11.86 5.29
C LYS A 49 -21.72 -11.29 4.18
N GLY A 50 -22.33 -10.65 3.17
CA GLY A 50 -21.59 -10.04 2.07
C GLY A 50 -20.64 -8.94 2.52
N LEU A 51 -21.05 -8.13 3.51
CA LEU A 51 -20.20 -7.10 4.09
C LEU A 51 -19.08 -7.72 4.92
N SER A 52 -19.35 -8.78 5.70
CA SER A 52 -18.31 -9.50 6.45
C SER A 52 -17.22 -10.04 5.54
N VAL A 53 -17.61 -10.73 4.44
CA VAL A 53 -16.65 -11.26 3.47
C VAL A 53 -15.87 -10.14 2.78
N TYR A 54 -16.52 -9.03 2.43
CA TYR A 54 -15.86 -7.88 1.82
C TYR A 54 -14.82 -7.24 2.76
N LEU A 55 -15.18 -7.02 4.03
CA LEU A 55 -14.27 -6.47 5.04
C LEU A 55 -13.08 -7.39 5.31
N PHE A 56 -13.32 -8.70 5.34
CA PHE A 56 -12.28 -9.71 5.45
C PHE A 56 -11.30 -9.64 4.28
N ILE A 57 -11.80 -9.74 3.04
CA ILE A 57 -10.97 -9.78 1.84
C ILE A 57 -10.14 -8.51 1.67
N LEU A 58 -10.75 -7.33 1.84
CA LEU A 58 -10.01 -6.08 1.68
C LEU A 58 -9.10 -5.77 2.88
N GLY A 59 -9.50 -6.15 4.10
CA GLY A 59 -8.62 -6.04 5.27
C GLY A 59 -7.36 -6.86 5.12
N GLU A 60 -7.49 -8.09 4.63
CA GLU A 60 -6.33 -8.92 4.34
C GLU A 60 -5.49 -8.40 3.16
N LEU A 61 -6.11 -7.83 2.12
CA LEU A 61 -5.34 -7.17 1.06
C LEU A 61 -4.49 -6.03 1.63
N VAL A 62 -5.01 -5.25 2.58
CA VAL A 62 -4.25 -4.21 3.26
C VAL A 62 -3.15 -4.81 4.15
N ASP A 63 -3.46 -5.83 4.95
CA ASP A 63 -2.48 -6.50 5.82
C ASP A 63 -1.34 -7.15 5.02
N ALA A 64 -1.64 -7.71 3.84
CA ALA A 64 -0.63 -8.29 2.96
C ALA A 64 0.44 -7.26 2.53
N TRP A 65 0.12 -5.97 2.52
CA TRP A 65 1.08 -4.90 2.28
C TRP A 65 1.66 -4.30 3.56
N GLN A 66 0.84 -4.07 4.59
CA GLN A 66 1.19 -3.22 5.73
C GLN A 66 1.64 -3.98 6.98
N ASN A 67 1.14 -5.20 7.18
CA ASN A 67 1.48 -5.98 8.38
C ASN A 67 2.95 -6.42 8.30
N ARG A 68 3.70 -6.30 9.41
CA ARG A 68 5.14 -6.56 9.47
C ARG A 68 5.51 -8.00 9.78
N SER A 69 4.57 -8.75 10.35
CA SER A 69 4.80 -10.11 10.83
C SER A 69 4.42 -11.20 9.83
N ILE A 70 3.80 -10.83 8.69
CA ILE A 70 3.29 -11.81 7.72
C ILE A 70 4.40 -12.27 6.75
N PRO A 71 4.64 -13.58 6.60
CA PRO A 71 5.56 -14.13 5.61
C PRO A 71 5.15 -13.88 4.15
N HIS A 72 6.12 -13.88 3.23
CA HIS A 72 5.87 -13.67 1.79
C HIS A 72 4.89 -14.68 1.20
N LEU A 73 4.94 -15.94 1.62
CA LEU A 73 4.02 -16.97 1.13
C LEU A 73 2.56 -16.69 1.52
N ASP A 74 2.34 -16.25 2.76
CA ASP A 74 1.01 -15.89 3.23
C ASP A 74 0.50 -14.62 2.54
N ARG A 75 1.36 -13.62 2.30
CA ARG A 75 1.01 -12.44 1.50
C ARG A 75 0.51 -12.82 0.12
N ILE A 76 1.20 -13.73 -0.58
CA ILE A 76 0.79 -14.22 -1.91
C ILE A 76 -0.61 -14.85 -1.83
N LYS A 77 -0.85 -15.74 -0.87
CA LYS A 77 -2.16 -16.37 -0.67
C LYS A 77 -3.26 -15.34 -0.41
N MET A 78 -3.00 -14.35 0.46
CA MET A 78 -3.96 -13.29 0.79
C MET A 78 -4.35 -12.46 -0.44
N VAL A 79 -3.37 -12.01 -1.24
CA VAL A 79 -3.65 -11.20 -2.43
C VAL A 79 -4.27 -12.02 -3.56
N LEU A 80 -3.90 -13.29 -3.73
CA LEU A 80 -4.55 -14.18 -4.70
C LEU A 80 -6.01 -14.45 -4.32
N ARG A 81 -6.31 -14.65 -3.03
CA ARG A 81 -7.69 -14.82 -2.55
C ARG A 81 -8.52 -13.56 -2.83
N ALA A 82 -7.95 -12.39 -2.56
CA ALA A 82 -8.59 -11.11 -2.89
C ALA A 82 -8.84 -10.98 -4.39
N ARG A 83 -7.85 -11.32 -5.22
CA ARG A 83 -7.96 -11.31 -6.68
C ARG A 83 -9.09 -12.22 -7.17
N PHE A 84 -9.10 -13.50 -6.78
CA PHE A 84 -10.14 -14.45 -7.20
C PHE A 84 -11.53 -14.01 -6.75
N PHE A 85 -11.67 -13.52 -5.52
CA PHE A 85 -12.93 -12.99 -5.00
C PHE A 85 -13.43 -11.80 -5.84
N LEU A 86 -12.57 -10.81 -6.11
CA LEU A 86 -12.92 -9.62 -6.89
C LEU A 86 -13.32 -9.97 -8.33
N MET A 87 -12.57 -10.87 -8.97
CA MET A 87 -12.87 -11.36 -10.33
C MET A 87 -14.24 -12.05 -10.37
N ALA A 88 -14.49 -12.97 -9.45
CA ALA A 88 -15.75 -13.72 -9.38
C ALA A 88 -16.94 -12.81 -9.05
N TRP A 89 -16.78 -11.89 -8.09
CA TRP A 89 -17.83 -10.92 -7.76
C TRP A 89 -18.17 -10.04 -8.96
N ARG A 90 -17.17 -9.52 -9.68
CA ARG A 90 -17.38 -8.75 -10.90
C ARG A 90 -18.13 -9.54 -11.97
N SER A 91 -17.70 -10.78 -12.24
CA SER A 91 -18.37 -11.65 -13.21
C SER A 91 -19.81 -11.95 -12.80
N HIS A 92 -20.07 -12.20 -11.52
CA HIS A 92 -21.41 -12.44 -11.00
C HIS A 92 -22.35 -11.25 -11.24
N ILE A 93 -21.88 -10.02 -10.97
CA ILE A 93 -22.66 -8.80 -11.24
C ILE A 93 -22.92 -8.64 -12.75
N LYS A 94 -21.93 -8.92 -13.60
CA LYS A 94 -22.07 -8.81 -15.06
C LYS A 94 -23.04 -9.85 -15.66
N ALA A 95 -23.11 -11.04 -15.07
CA ALA A 95 -24.01 -12.11 -15.51
C ALA A 95 -25.47 -11.85 -15.13
N HIS A 96 -25.74 -10.98 -14.14
CA HIS A 96 -27.10 -10.70 -13.70
C HIS A 96 -27.80 -9.69 -14.63
N PRO A 97 -29.00 -10.00 -15.16
CA PRO A 97 -29.64 -9.18 -16.19
C PRO A 97 -30.00 -7.76 -15.73
N ASP A 98 -30.27 -7.59 -14.44
CA ASP A 98 -30.75 -6.33 -13.87
C ASP A 98 -29.64 -5.50 -13.17
N HIS A 99 -28.41 -6.01 -13.12
CA HIS A 99 -27.31 -5.31 -12.46
C HIS A 99 -26.40 -4.57 -13.45
N LYS A 100 -25.81 -3.48 -12.97
CA LYS A 100 -24.81 -2.71 -13.72
C LYS A 100 -23.57 -2.53 -12.87
N LEU A 101 -22.40 -2.73 -13.48
CA LEU A 101 -21.12 -2.53 -12.80
C LEU A 101 -20.93 -1.10 -12.27
N SER A 102 -21.56 -0.10 -12.90
CA SER A 102 -21.47 1.30 -12.47
C SER A 102 -22.17 1.59 -11.14
N THR A 103 -23.08 0.73 -10.69
CA THR A 103 -23.98 1.00 -9.55
C THR A 103 -24.01 -0.10 -8.50
N GLN A 104 -23.81 -1.36 -8.89
CA GLN A 104 -23.85 -2.53 -7.98
C GLN A 104 -22.46 -3.17 -7.76
N PHE A 105 -21.40 -2.52 -8.21
CA PHE A 105 -20.03 -2.95 -8.00
C PHE A 105 -19.19 -1.75 -7.52
N ILE A 106 -18.00 -2.05 -6.98
CA ILE A 106 -17.03 -1.00 -6.67
C ILE A 106 -16.67 -0.21 -7.93
N SER A 107 -16.17 1.01 -7.76
CA SER A 107 -15.77 1.83 -8.90
C SER A 107 -14.73 1.12 -9.76
N ARG A 108 -14.71 1.48 -11.05
CA ARG A 108 -13.74 0.97 -12.01
C ARG A 108 -12.31 1.19 -11.52
N GLU A 109 -12.06 2.36 -10.96
CA GLU A 109 -10.76 2.78 -10.44
C GLU A 109 -10.36 1.95 -9.21
N SER A 110 -11.28 1.72 -8.27
CA SER A 110 -10.99 0.88 -7.10
C SER A 110 -10.70 -0.57 -7.49
N TYR A 111 -11.46 -1.12 -8.45
CA TYR A 111 -11.21 -2.47 -8.94
C TYR A 111 -9.84 -2.60 -9.60
N ASP A 112 -9.47 -1.65 -10.46
CA ASP A 112 -8.16 -1.61 -11.13
C ASP A 112 -7.01 -1.49 -10.12
N ILE A 113 -7.15 -0.60 -9.13
CA ILE A 113 -6.19 -0.44 -8.03
C ILE A 113 -6.03 -1.75 -7.26
N PHE A 114 -7.13 -2.40 -6.87
CA PHE A 114 -7.04 -3.64 -6.08
C PHE A 114 -6.41 -4.78 -6.85
N LEU A 115 -6.71 -4.96 -8.14
CA LEU A 115 -6.03 -5.94 -8.97
C LEU A 115 -4.55 -5.61 -9.15
N THR A 116 -4.22 -4.33 -9.37
CA THR A 116 -2.83 -3.87 -9.45
C THR A 116 -2.07 -4.15 -8.16
N LEU A 117 -2.68 -3.91 -6.99
CA LEU A 117 -2.07 -4.23 -5.69
C LEU A 117 -1.83 -5.74 -5.52
N CYS A 118 -2.69 -6.58 -6.06
CA CYS A 118 -2.49 -8.03 -6.03
C CYS A 118 -1.31 -8.44 -6.92
N ASP A 119 -1.31 -7.98 -8.18
CA ASP A 119 -0.31 -8.38 -9.18
C ASP A 119 1.07 -7.80 -8.87
N SER A 120 1.12 -6.56 -8.41
CA SER A 120 2.37 -5.89 -8.06
C SER A 120 3.04 -6.51 -6.84
N LEU A 121 2.30 -6.95 -5.81
CA LEU A 121 2.91 -7.59 -4.64
C LEU A 121 3.58 -8.92 -5.02
N ILE A 122 2.87 -9.77 -5.78
CA ILE A 122 3.42 -11.05 -6.26
C ILE A 122 4.64 -10.79 -7.15
N SER A 123 4.53 -9.83 -8.07
CA SER A 123 5.63 -9.45 -8.96
C SER A 123 6.84 -8.97 -8.16
N LEU A 124 6.63 -8.15 -7.13
CA LEU A 124 7.68 -7.63 -6.28
C LEU A 124 8.40 -8.75 -5.51
N ILE A 125 7.66 -9.71 -4.97
CA ILE A 125 8.23 -10.89 -4.29
C ILE A 125 9.07 -11.73 -5.28
N ILE A 126 8.57 -11.96 -6.49
CA ILE A 126 9.29 -12.70 -7.53
C ILE A 126 10.57 -11.97 -7.98
N VAL A 127 10.49 -10.65 -8.17
CA VAL A 127 11.63 -9.82 -8.57
C VAL A 127 12.70 -9.83 -7.49
N TYR A 128 12.33 -9.67 -6.21
CA TYR A 128 13.29 -9.75 -5.10
C TYR A 128 13.95 -11.12 -5.02
N ARG A 129 13.19 -12.20 -5.12
CA ARG A 129 13.73 -13.56 -5.16
C ARG A 129 14.76 -13.76 -6.28
N GLN A 130 14.52 -13.18 -7.46
CA GLN A 130 15.37 -13.38 -8.64
C GLN A 130 16.61 -12.48 -8.66
N TYR A 131 16.45 -11.20 -8.29
CA TYR A 131 17.48 -10.17 -8.49
C TYR A 131 18.11 -9.67 -7.19
N PHE A 132 17.41 -9.80 -6.06
CA PHE A 132 17.85 -9.30 -4.75
C PHE A 132 17.68 -10.33 -3.62
N PRO A 133 18.11 -11.60 -3.79
CA PRO A 133 17.82 -12.67 -2.82
C PRO A 133 18.48 -12.45 -1.45
N THR A 134 19.49 -11.58 -1.36
CA THR A 134 20.19 -11.23 -0.12
C THR A 134 19.57 -10.04 0.62
N TYR A 135 18.57 -9.39 0.04
CA TYR A 135 17.88 -8.25 0.65
C TYR A 135 16.49 -8.68 1.12
N PRO A 136 16.08 -8.36 2.36
CA PRO A 136 14.72 -8.62 2.80
C PRO A 136 13.75 -7.70 2.06
N LEU A 137 12.61 -8.25 1.65
CA LEU A 137 11.53 -7.46 1.10
C LEU A 137 10.66 -6.93 2.26
N LEU A 138 10.47 -5.62 2.30
CA LEU A 138 9.64 -4.90 3.28
C LEU A 138 8.47 -4.20 2.56
N PRO A 139 7.34 -4.89 2.27
CA PRO A 139 6.29 -4.35 1.41
C PRO A 139 5.72 -3.00 1.86
N TRP A 140 5.64 -2.77 3.17
CA TRP A 140 5.13 -1.50 3.75
C TRP A 140 6.02 -0.29 3.44
N LEU A 141 7.28 -0.50 3.06
CA LEU A 141 8.18 0.58 2.62
C LEU A 141 8.03 0.92 1.13
N HIS A 142 7.29 0.14 0.35
CA HIS A 142 6.99 0.41 -1.07
C HIS A 142 5.75 1.30 -1.23
N SER A 143 5.60 2.29 -0.35
CA SER A 143 4.49 3.25 -0.35
C SER A 143 5.01 4.69 -0.44
N THR A 144 4.12 5.64 -0.70
CA THR A 144 4.44 7.07 -0.65
C THR A 144 4.36 7.66 0.75
N GLU A 145 4.11 6.84 1.79
CA GLU A 145 3.81 7.38 3.13
C GLU A 145 5.00 8.16 3.70
N VAL A 146 6.24 7.72 3.45
CA VAL A 146 7.45 8.45 3.85
C VAL A 146 7.51 9.85 3.23
N CYS A 147 7.06 9.99 1.98
CA CYS A 147 6.97 11.29 1.32
C CYS A 147 5.89 12.16 1.96
N GLU A 148 4.74 11.59 2.30
CA GLU A 148 3.66 12.30 3.00
C GLU A 148 4.11 12.79 4.38
N HIS A 149 4.84 11.96 5.13
CA HIS A 149 5.48 12.33 6.39
C HIS A 149 6.47 13.47 6.23
N LEU A 150 7.34 13.39 5.22
CA LEU A 150 8.29 14.46 4.89
C LEU A 150 7.56 15.78 4.63
N PHE A 151 6.50 15.75 3.84
CA PHE A 151 5.68 16.93 3.60
C PHE A 151 4.91 17.40 4.84
N GLY A 152 4.50 16.48 5.72
CA GLY A 152 3.92 16.80 7.03
C GLY A 152 4.91 17.60 7.89
N MET A 153 6.14 17.12 8.02
CA MET A 153 7.21 17.82 8.76
C MET A 153 7.55 19.19 8.14
N LEU A 154 7.63 19.27 6.81
CA LEU A 154 7.83 20.54 6.12
C LEU A 154 6.72 21.55 6.45
N ARG A 155 5.46 21.11 6.50
CA ARG A 155 4.33 21.98 6.87
C ARG A 155 4.35 22.42 8.33
N GLN A 156 4.94 21.64 9.23
CA GLN A 156 5.19 22.06 10.61
C GLN A 156 6.24 23.17 10.69
N LEU A 157 7.26 23.14 9.82
CA LEU A 157 8.25 24.21 9.72
C LEU A 157 7.68 25.49 9.11
N LYS A 158 6.97 25.33 7.99
CA LYS A 158 6.32 26.42 7.26
C LYS A 158 5.15 25.86 6.46
N LYS A 159 3.94 26.30 6.77
CA LYS A 159 2.70 25.78 6.16
C LYS A 159 2.70 25.85 4.63
N ASP A 160 3.05 27.01 4.08
CA ASP A 160 3.12 27.28 2.64
C ASP A 160 4.58 27.49 2.21
N PHE A 161 5.35 26.40 2.24
CA PHE A 161 6.77 26.41 1.85
C PHE A 161 6.94 26.39 0.33
N ASN A 162 8.00 27.04 -0.17
CA ASN A 162 8.45 26.95 -1.55
C ASN A 162 9.72 26.09 -1.66
N TYR A 163 10.23 25.89 -2.87
CA TYR A 163 11.41 25.04 -3.09
C TYR A 163 12.67 25.54 -2.35
N THR A 164 12.90 26.84 -2.32
CA THR A 164 14.03 27.44 -1.58
C THR A 164 13.92 27.18 -0.08
N ASP A 165 12.69 27.23 0.47
CA ASP A 165 12.46 26.88 1.87
C ASP A 165 12.85 25.41 2.15
N VAL A 166 12.50 24.47 1.26
CA VAL A 166 12.90 23.06 1.40
C VAL A 166 14.42 22.90 1.46
N LEU A 167 15.15 23.55 0.54
CA LEU A 167 16.61 23.52 0.53
C LEU A 167 17.20 24.08 1.83
N ASN A 168 16.64 25.19 2.33
CA ASN A 168 17.07 25.77 3.59
C ASN A 168 16.72 24.91 4.81
N PHE A 169 15.64 24.14 4.72
CA PHE A 169 15.19 23.24 5.78
C PHE A 169 15.89 21.90 5.79
N GLU A 170 16.71 21.56 4.79
CA GLU A 170 17.34 20.23 4.67
C GLU A 170 17.99 19.75 5.97
N ARG A 171 18.85 20.57 6.57
CA ARG A 171 19.52 20.22 7.84
C ARG A 171 18.54 20.02 9.00
N LYS A 172 17.48 20.84 9.05
CA LYS A 172 16.44 20.74 10.08
C LYS A 172 15.55 19.52 9.85
N LEU A 173 15.22 19.19 8.61
CA LEU A 173 14.50 17.97 8.23
C LEU A 173 15.29 16.73 8.60
N ARG A 174 16.59 16.67 8.27
CA ARG A 174 17.47 15.56 8.67
C ARG A 174 17.48 15.39 10.19
N ALA A 175 17.64 16.49 10.95
CA ALA A 175 17.62 16.45 12.40
C ALA A 175 16.25 16.05 12.99
N MET A 176 15.14 16.51 12.41
CA MET A 176 13.79 16.12 12.84
C MET A 176 13.47 14.68 12.50
N MET A 177 13.87 14.19 11.32
CA MET A 177 13.78 12.78 10.98
C MET A 177 14.54 11.95 12.01
N LEU A 178 15.84 12.22 12.19
CA LEU A 178 16.69 11.52 13.17
C LEU A 178 16.21 11.65 14.62
N GLY A 179 15.69 12.82 15.03
CA GLY A 179 15.20 13.09 16.38
C GLY A 179 13.80 12.55 16.67
N ALA A 180 12.92 12.51 15.68
CA ALA A 180 11.61 11.84 15.78
C ALA A 180 11.76 10.31 15.92
N PHE A 181 12.92 9.76 15.57
CA PHE A 181 13.26 8.35 15.79
C PHE A 181 13.76 8.05 17.21
N GLY A 182 14.03 9.06 18.04
CA GLY A 182 14.77 8.89 19.29
C GLY A 182 13.97 8.81 20.59
N ASN A 183 12.91 9.59 20.79
CA ASN A 183 12.40 9.83 22.15
C ASN A 183 10.92 10.28 22.22
N LEU A 184 9.96 9.39 21.98
CA LEU A 184 8.60 9.63 22.48
C LEU A 184 8.16 8.45 23.32
N SER A 185 7.66 8.77 24.52
CA SER A 185 7.06 7.77 25.40
C SER A 185 5.74 7.25 24.80
N PRO A 186 5.30 6.02 25.17
CA PRO A 186 4.01 5.47 24.73
C PRO A 186 2.81 6.39 25.03
N ASP A 187 2.89 7.17 26.12
CA ASP A 187 1.85 8.11 26.55
C ASP A 187 1.80 9.40 25.71
N GLU A 188 2.91 9.81 25.09
CA GLU A 188 2.96 10.93 24.14
C GLU A 188 2.47 10.51 22.75
N GLN A 189 2.69 9.25 22.35
CA GLN A 189 2.10 8.66 21.13
C GLN A 189 0.57 8.61 21.20
N ALA A 190 0.00 8.31 22.37
CA ALA A 190 -1.44 8.22 22.57
C ALA A 190 -2.15 9.60 22.58
N ASN A 191 -1.47 10.69 22.89
CA ASN A 191 -2.06 12.04 23.01
C ASN A 191 -1.96 12.91 21.73
N GLN A 192 -1.21 12.49 20.70
CA GLN A 192 -1.21 13.12 19.36
C GLN A 192 -2.33 12.59 18.44
N THR A 193 -3.27 11.82 18.99
CA THR A 193 -4.28 11.00 18.29
C THR A 193 -5.34 11.78 17.52
N SER A 194 -5.36 13.12 17.55
CA SER A 194 -6.28 13.91 16.70
C SER A 194 -5.62 14.58 15.48
N ALA A 195 -4.30 14.58 15.32
CA ALA A 195 -3.66 15.33 14.22
C ALA A 195 -2.32 14.82 13.63
N GLY A 196 -1.60 13.87 14.23
CA GLY A 196 -0.26 13.48 13.74
C GLY A 196 -0.21 12.09 13.14
N TYR A 197 0.48 11.89 12.02
CA TYR A 197 0.75 10.60 11.40
C TYR A 197 1.51 9.63 12.35
N HIS A 198 1.30 8.31 12.24
CA HIS A 198 1.90 7.32 13.14
C HIS A 198 3.31 6.90 12.66
N HIS A 199 4.33 7.06 13.51
CA HIS A 199 5.75 6.87 13.15
C HIS A 199 6.28 5.45 13.46
N THR A 200 5.71 4.41 12.84
CA THR A 200 6.24 3.04 13.00
C THR A 200 7.41 2.73 12.06
N TYR A 201 7.65 3.53 11.02
CA TYR A 201 8.50 3.22 9.87
C TYR A 201 9.97 2.83 10.16
N PHE A 202 10.54 3.34 11.25
CA PHE A 202 11.96 3.21 11.54
C PHE A 202 12.25 2.41 12.81
N THR A 203 11.20 1.89 13.47
CA THR A 203 11.34 0.88 14.52
C THR A 203 11.44 -0.47 13.83
N ALA A 204 12.58 -1.14 14.01
CA ALA A 204 12.89 -2.44 13.43
C ALA A 204 13.04 -3.54 14.49
N ASP A 205 12.80 -3.21 15.77
CA ASP A 205 13.05 -4.08 16.91
C ASP A 205 12.17 -5.35 16.90
N ASP A 206 11.06 -5.31 16.16
CA ASP A 206 10.05 -6.38 16.04
C ASP A 206 10.14 -7.17 14.72
N LEU A 207 11.12 -6.88 13.85
CA LEU A 207 11.21 -7.48 12.52
C LEU A 207 11.96 -8.83 12.52
N ASP A 208 11.28 -9.88 12.04
CA ASP A 208 11.94 -11.14 11.70
C ASP A 208 12.60 -11.05 10.32
N MET A 209 13.85 -10.59 10.31
CA MET A 209 14.63 -10.42 9.08
C MET A 209 14.89 -11.75 8.35
N ALA A 210 14.94 -12.88 9.06
CA ALA A 210 15.18 -14.18 8.46
C ALA A 210 13.95 -14.63 7.66
N GLU A 211 12.75 -14.42 8.19
CA GLU A 211 11.50 -14.72 7.50
C GLU A 211 11.26 -13.78 6.31
N LEU A 212 11.65 -12.51 6.42
CA LEU A 212 11.55 -11.52 5.34
C LEU A 212 12.58 -11.75 4.21
N LEU A 213 13.60 -12.58 4.44
CA LEU A 213 14.55 -13.09 3.42
C LEU A 213 14.09 -14.42 2.82
N ARG A 214 13.05 -15.06 3.35
CA ARG A 214 12.56 -16.35 2.88
C ARG A 214 11.58 -16.18 1.73
N TYR A 215 12.08 -16.35 0.51
CA TYR A 215 11.28 -16.25 -0.70
C TYR A 215 10.64 -17.59 -1.09
N PRO A 216 9.35 -17.60 -1.47
CA PRO A 216 8.66 -18.82 -1.89
C PRO A 216 9.12 -19.30 -3.27
N THR A 217 9.16 -20.60 -3.45
CA THR A 217 9.44 -21.29 -4.72
C THR A 217 8.24 -21.25 -5.66
N GLU A 218 8.46 -21.52 -6.96
CA GLU A 218 7.36 -21.65 -7.93
C GLU A 218 6.31 -22.68 -7.50
N GLY A 219 6.74 -23.82 -6.93
CA GLY A 219 5.83 -24.85 -6.43
C GLY A 219 4.98 -24.35 -5.26
N GLU A 220 5.59 -23.66 -4.30
CA GLU A 220 4.86 -23.08 -3.16
C GLU A 220 3.88 -21.98 -3.61
N ILE A 221 4.23 -21.18 -4.63
CA ILE A 221 3.34 -20.17 -5.22
C ILE A 221 2.14 -20.84 -5.90
N ALA A 222 2.37 -21.90 -6.67
CA ALA A 222 1.29 -22.66 -7.32
C ALA A 222 0.33 -23.26 -6.28
N GLU A 223 0.87 -23.91 -5.24
CA GLU A 223 0.06 -24.44 -4.15
C GLU A 223 -0.69 -23.33 -3.38
N ALA A 224 -0.05 -22.19 -3.16
CA ALA A 224 -0.69 -21.03 -2.53
C ALA A 224 -1.84 -20.49 -3.39
N SER A 225 -1.69 -20.50 -4.72
CA SER A 225 -2.76 -20.13 -5.66
C SER A 225 -3.93 -21.09 -5.56
N ASP A 226 -3.69 -22.41 -5.56
CA ASP A 226 -4.75 -23.41 -5.45
C ASP A 226 -5.51 -23.28 -4.12
N ARG A 227 -4.78 -23.08 -3.01
CA ARG A 227 -5.38 -22.84 -1.69
C ARG A 227 -6.17 -21.53 -1.65
N ALA A 228 -5.61 -20.45 -2.20
CA ALA A 228 -6.28 -19.15 -2.26
C ALA A 228 -7.57 -19.20 -3.09
N TYR A 229 -7.57 -19.96 -4.18
CA TYR A 229 -8.77 -20.21 -4.99
C TYR A 229 -9.83 -20.95 -4.19
N ALA A 230 -9.46 -22.06 -3.55
CA ALA A 230 -10.39 -22.87 -2.74
C ALA A 230 -11.01 -22.04 -1.59
N GLU A 231 -10.21 -21.19 -0.93
CA GLU A 231 -10.71 -20.29 0.12
C GLU A 231 -11.65 -19.23 -0.44
N ALA A 232 -11.31 -18.61 -1.58
CA ALA A 232 -12.19 -17.65 -2.25
C ALA A 232 -13.52 -18.30 -2.68
N GLU A 233 -13.47 -19.50 -3.23
CA GLU A 233 -14.64 -20.29 -3.62
C GLU A 233 -15.55 -20.59 -2.43
N GLN A 234 -14.98 -21.00 -1.28
CA GLN A 234 -15.75 -21.24 -0.06
C GLN A 234 -16.48 -19.99 0.41
N LEU A 235 -15.80 -18.84 0.39
CA LEU A 235 -16.41 -17.55 0.74
C LEU A 235 -17.53 -17.15 -0.23
N LEU A 236 -17.30 -17.32 -1.54
CA LEU A 236 -18.31 -17.03 -2.56
C LEU A 236 -19.51 -17.96 -2.46
N THR A 237 -19.28 -19.25 -2.21
CA THR A 237 -20.33 -20.26 -2.01
C THR A 237 -21.18 -19.91 -0.79
N HIS A 238 -20.57 -19.42 0.29
CA HIS A 238 -21.29 -18.92 1.45
C HIS A 238 -22.23 -17.74 1.12
N LEU A 239 -21.91 -16.96 0.09
CA LEU A 239 -22.74 -15.87 -0.45
C LEU A 239 -23.70 -16.32 -1.55
N GLY A 240 -23.73 -17.61 -1.90
CA GLY A 240 -24.57 -18.15 -2.97
C GLY A 240 -24.01 -17.91 -4.38
N ILE A 241 -22.72 -17.58 -4.51
CA ILE A 241 -22.04 -17.37 -5.79
C ILE A 241 -21.20 -18.60 -6.11
N ASN A 242 -21.45 -19.23 -7.27
CA ASN A 242 -20.63 -20.34 -7.75
C ASN A 242 -19.42 -19.79 -8.54
N ALA A 243 -18.22 -19.87 -7.95
CA ALA A 243 -16.98 -19.33 -8.50
C ALA A 243 -16.59 -19.99 -9.83
N ASP A 244 -16.68 -21.32 -9.92
CA ASP A 244 -16.37 -22.11 -11.13
C ASP A 244 -17.14 -21.63 -12.35
N VAL A 245 -18.42 -21.33 -12.18
CA VAL A 245 -19.28 -20.89 -13.29
C VAL A 245 -18.92 -19.47 -13.70
N VAL A 246 -18.77 -18.55 -12.76
CA VAL A 246 -18.58 -17.12 -13.08
C VAL A 246 -17.16 -16.80 -13.54
N LEU A 247 -16.16 -17.60 -13.16
CA LEU A 247 -14.77 -17.39 -13.55
C LEU A 247 -14.43 -17.99 -14.93
N LYS A 248 -15.18 -18.98 -15.43
CA LYS A 248 -15.00 -19.52 -16.79
C LYS A 248 -15.17 -18.46 -17.88
N ASP A 249 -16.13 -17.56 -17.68
CA ASP A 249 -16.45 -16.48 -18.61
C ASP A 249 -15.78 -15.15 -18.21
N TYR A 250 -14.82 -15.18 -17.28
CA TYR A 250 -14.14 -13.98 -16.85
C TYR A 250 -13.29 -13.41 -17.99
N VAL A 251 -13.49 -12.13 -18.26
CA VAL A 251 -12.69 -11.36 -19.21
C VAL A 251 -12.15 -10.15 -18.47
N ASP A 252 -10.83 -10.02 -18.50
CA ASP A 252 -10.15 -8.86 -17.94
C ASP A 252 -10.72 -7.57 -18.54
N PRO A 253 -11.05 -6.58 -17.69
CA PRO A 253 -11.43 -5.28 -18.20
C PRO A 253 -10.29 -4.68 -19.02
N VAL A 254 -10.59 -4.31 -20.26
CA VAL A 254 -9.71 -3.45 -21.03
C VAL A 254 -9.80 -2.06 -20.42
N PHE A 255 -8.77 -1.68 -19.68
CA PHE A 255 -8.59 -0.29 -19.31
C PHE A 255 -7.92 0.38 -20.49
N ASP A 256 -8.64 1.26 -21.19
CA ASP A 256 -7.99 2.18 -22.12
C ASP A 256 -6.82 2.81 -21.35
N ALA A 257 -5.60 2.56 -21.82
CA ALA A 257 -4.43 3.28 -21.34
C ALA A 257 -4.83 4.75 -21.37
N ILE A 258 -4.59 5.49 -20.29
CA ILE A 258 -4.69 6.95 -20.34
C ILE A 258 -3.82 7.31 -21.54
N THR A 259 -4.45 7.71 -22.64
CA THR A 259 -3.76 8.10 -23.85
C THR A 259 -3.04 9.37 -23.45
N ALA A 260 -1.83 9.23 -22.91
CA ALA A 260 -0.93 10.33 -22.71
C ALA A 260 -0.87 10.96 -24.10
N PRO A 261 -1.33 12.21 -24.27
CA PRO A 261 -1.37 12.80 -25.59
C PRO A 261 0.04 12.70 -26.13
N SER A 262 0.21 11.95 -27.22
CA SER A 262 1.46 11.86 -27.95
C SER A 262 1.73 13.25 -28.52
N ARG A 263 2.26 14.14 -27.67
CA ARG A 263 2.87 15.38 -28.10
C ARG A 263 4.21 14.95 -28.66
N THR A 264 4.22 14.64 -29.94
CA THR A 264 5.41 14.74 -30.77
C THR A 264 5.91 16.18 -30.64
N LEU A 265 6.80 16.41 -29.67
CA LEU A 265 7.49 17.68 -29.50
C LEU A 265 8.40 17.83 -30.70
N SER A 266 7.95 18.61 -31.68
CA SER A 266 8.83 19.15 -32.71
C SER A 266 9.99 19.83 -31.99
N HIS A 267 11.22 19.36 -32.22
CA HIS A 267 12.45 20.01 -31.75
C HIS A 267 12.47 21.44 -32.30
N ARG A 268 11.94 22.39 -31.54
CA ARG A 268 12.18 23.81 -31.72
C ARG A 268 13.15 24.23 -30.64
N SER A 269 14.24 24.84 -31.06
CA SER A 269 15.36 25.41 -30.30
C SER A 269 14.94 26.58 -29.40
N ARG A 270 13.95 26.36 -28.52
CA ARG A 270 13.56 27.27 -27.44
C ARG A 270 13.85 26.62 -26.08
N PRO A 271 14.29 27.38 -25.07
CA PRO A 271 14.43 26.87 -23.71
C PRO A 271 13.07 26.47 -23.12
N PRO A 272 13.00 25.42 -22.28
CA PRO A 272 11.76 24.89 -21.72
C PRO A 272 11.07 25.92 -20.81
N GLN A 273 9.75 26.08 -20.95
CA GLN A 273 8.98 27.11 -20.24
C GLN A 273 8.21 26.57 -19.02
N ASN A 274 8.13 25.25 -18.86
CA ASN A 274 7.46 24.63 -17.71
C ASN A 274 8.12 23.30 -17.35
N PHE A 275 7.77 22.80 -16.17
CA PHE A 275 8.36 21.58 -15.60
C PHE A 275 8.12 20.34 -16.47
N ALA A 276 6.97 20.25 -17.14
CA ALA A 276 6.67 19.14 -18.05
C ALA A 276 7.58 19.15 -19.30
N GLU A 277 7.89 20.33 -19.85
CA GLU A 277 8.86 20.48 -20.95
C GLU A 277 10.29 20.16 -20.51
N LEU A 278 10.65 20.48 -19.27
CA LEU A 278 11.97 20.18 -18.71
C LEU A 278 12.17 18.68 -18.47
N LEU A 279 11.14 17.99 -17.94
CA LEU A 279 11.15 16.54 -17.76
C LEU A 279 11.17 15.78 -19.09
N ALA A 280 10.51 16.29 -20.12
CA ALA A 280 10.49 15.66 -21.45
C ALA A 280 11.85 15.72 -22.18
N LEU A 281 12.77 16.60 -21.76
CA LEU A 281 14.14 16.68 -22.29
C LEU A 281 15.08 15.64 -21.66
N TYR A 282 14.71 15.09 -20.50
CA TYR A 282 15.39 13.94 -19.92
C TYR A 282 14.94 12.68 -20.66
N GLN A 283 15.68 12.26 -21.68
CA GLN A 283 15.58 10.87 -22.10
C GLN A 283 16.11 9.99 -20.95
N PRO A 284 15.46 8.84 -20.65
CA PRO A 284 16.05 7.87 -19.75
C PRO A 284 17.32 7.35 -20.43
N VAL A 285 18.47 7.86 -20.01
CA VAL A 285 19.75 7.22 -20.29
C VAL A 285 19.65 5.84 -19.63
N PRO A 286 19.94 4.73 -20.34
CA PRO A 286 19.99 3.44 -19.70
C PRO A 286 20.98 3.54 -18.55
N PHE A 287 20.52 3.28 -17.33
CA PHE A 287 21.34 3.31 -16.12
C PHE A 287 22.42 2.23 -16.29
N LYS A 288 23.61 2.63 -16.73
CA LYS A 288 24.81 1.82 -16.59
C LYS A 288 25.41 2.25 -15.27
N SER A 289 25.14 1.48 -14.20
CA SER A 289 25.96 1.53 -12.99
C SER A 289 27.42 1.50 -13.45
N SER A 290 28.12 2.62 -13.28
CA SER A 290 29.56 2.63 -13.45
C SER A 290 30.17 2.13 -12.15
N LYS A 291 31.29 1.38 -12.23
CA LYS A 291 32.04 0.98 -11.02
C LYS A 291 32.42 2.18 -10.15
N ASP A 292 32.51 3.38 -10.73
CA ASP A 292 32.80 4.61 -10.02
C ASP A 292 31.58 5.12 -9.20
N GLU A 293 30.34 4.83 -9.62
CA GLU A 293 29.12 5.13 -8.85
C GLU A 293 28.94 4.16 -7.68
N GLU A 294 29.22 2.86 -7.87
CA GLU A 294 29.22 1.88 -6.76
C GLU A 294 30.31 2.20 -5.73
N VAL A 295 31.48 2.65 -6.18
CA VAL A 295 32.57 3.11 -5.30
C VAL A 295 32.20 4.44 -4.62
N PHE A 296 31.47 5.33 -5.30
CA PHE A 296 31.00 6.58 -4.71
C PHE A 296 29.93 6.34 -3.63
N GLU A 297 28.94 5.49 -3.89
CA GLU A 297 27.93 5.08 -2.90
C GLU A 297 28.57 4.34 -1.72
N ALA A 298 29.53 3.44 -1.97
CA ALA A 298 30.29 2.77 -0.93
C ALA A 298 31.13 3.75 -0.09
N CYS A 299 31.72 4.76 -0.72
CA CYS A 299 32.44 5.84 -0.03
C CYS A 299 31.50 6.75 0.77
N GLU A 300 30.31 7.09 0.25
CA GLU A 300 29.29 7.84 1.01
C GLU A 300 28.79 7.05 2.21
N LEU A 301 28.49 5.76 2.05
CA LEU A 301 28.11 4.86 3.14
C LEU A 301 29.22 4.72 4.19
N ALA A 302 30.48 4.63 3.76
CA ALA A 302 31.64 4.61 4.66
C ALA A 302 31.83 5.94 5.41
N LEU A 303 31.65 7.09 4.74
CA LEU A 303 31.74 8.41 5.37
C LEU A 303 30.58 8.65 6.36
N VAL A 304 29.38 8.17 6.04
CA VAL A 304 28.23 8.22 6.96
C VAL A 304 28.49 7.34 8.18
N SER A 305 29.03 6.13 7.98
CA SER A 305 29.46 5.22 9.06
C SER A 305 30.53 5.82 9.96
N GLU A 306 31.57 6.44 9.40
CA GLU A 306 32.64 7.08 10.19
C GLU A 306 32.12 8.31 10.96
N SER A 307 31.16 9.06 10.40
CA SER A 307 30.51 10.19 11.10
C SER A 307 29.62 9.72 12.27
N LEU A 308 28.98 8.56 12.13
CA LEU A 308 28.19 7.92 13.19
C LEU A 308 29.09 7.45 14.33
N ASP A 309 30.24 6.85 14.04
CA ASP A 309 31.22 6.40 15.03
C ASP A 309 31.89 7.56 15.80
N GLN A 310 32.07 8.72 15.17
CA GLN A 310 32.53 9.93 15.86
C GLN A 310 31.46 10.54 16.76
N SER A 311 30.19 10.45 16.36
CA SER A 311 29.06 10.96 17.14
C SER A 311 28.72 10.10 18.37
N LEU A 312 29.12 8.82 18.36
CA LEU A 312 28.98 7.88 19.49
C LEU A 312 30.13 7.94 20.51
N LYS A 313 31.19 8.71 20.22
CA LYS A 313 32.37 8.89 21.10
C LYS A 313 32.38 10.24 21.84
N MET A 314 31.32 11.04 21.72
CA MET A 314 31.04 12.21 22.57
C MET A 314 29.94 11.89 23.58
#